data_AF-A0A7J5PW19-F1
#
_entry.id   AF-A0A7J5PW19-F1
#
_cell.length_a   1.000
_cell.length_b   1.000
_cell.length_c   1.000
_cell.angle_alpha   90.00
_cell.angle_beta   90.00
_cell.angle_gamma   90.00
#
_symmetry.space_group_name_H-M   'P 1'
#
loop_
_entity.id
_entity.type
_entity.pdbx_description
1 polymer ?
#
loop_
_entity_poly.entity_id
_entity_poly.type
_entity_poly.pdbx_seq_one_letter_code
_entity_poly.pdbx_strand_id
1 'polypeptide(L)'
;MRTRIVFGCLFALLTVVQAQAQTDPTLAGMIVAYTDKAKDQFKAQEKTMMMQTTGHLWIREEVEATTDLQRQYNEYLDLFRDIICYAAQIYGFYHEVGKLSDVMGELNKQLRENGQGAFAVALTPRRNQIYRDLILGSVEIVNDIRQVCLSNTKMTEKQRIEIVLAIRPKLQVMNKKLQRLGRAVKYTSFGDVWREIDEGTRPKVDKSDVAKACMRRWKANGKR
;
A
#
# COMPACT_ATOMS: atom_id res chain seq x y z
N MET A 1 -26.57 -36.24 15.33
CA MET A 1 -26.89 -34.93 15.97
C MET A 1 -25.68 -34.00 16.11
N ARG A 2 -24.49 -34.47 16.53
CA ARG A 2 -23.29 -33.63 16.71
C ARG A 2 -22.85 -32.85 15.45
N THR A 3 -22.96 -33.43 14.26
CA THR A 3 -22.56 -32.76 13.00
C THR A 3 -23.47 -31.61 12.59
N ARG A 4 -24.78 -31.66 12.88
CA ARG A 4 -25.74 -30.58 12.58
C ARG A 4 -25.55 -29.36 13.48
N ILE A 5 -25.13 -29.57 14.73
CA ILE A 5 -24.84 -28.49 15.68
C ILE A 5 -23.56 -27.76 15.28
N VAL A 6 -22.52 -28.49 14.85
CA VAL A 6 -21.27 -27.89 14.36
C VAL A 6 -21.48 -27.05 13.10
N PHE A 7 -22.29 -27.54 12.15
CA PHE A 7 -22.64 -26.76 10.95
C PHE A 7 -23.49 -25.52 11.29
N GLY A 8 -24.41 -25.61 12.25
CA GLY A 8 -25.19 -24.46 12.74
C GLY A 8 -24.31 -23.40 13.42
N CYS A 9 -23.35 -23.82 14.25
CA CYS A 9 -22.37 -22.92 14.87
C CYS A 9 -21.44 -22.26 13.83
N LEU A 10 -21.03 -23.00 12.80
CA LEU A 10 -20.19 -22.46 11.72
C LEU A 10 -20.95 -21.41 10.89
N PHE A 11 -22.24 -21.65 10.62
CA PHE A 11 -23.10 -20.72 9.89
C PHE A 11 -23.38 -19.45 10.71
N ALA A 12 -23.60 -19.58 12.02
CA ALA A 12 -23.75 -18.44 12.93
C ALA A 12 -22.48 -17.57 13.02
N LEU A 13 -21.30 -18.19 13.05
CA LEU A 13 -20.01 -17.48 13.01
C LEU A 13 -19.80 -16.72 11.69
N LEU A 14 -20.18 -17.31 10.55
CA LEU A 14 -20.12 -16.66 9.24
C LEU A 14 -21.07 -15.45 9.13
N THR A 15 -22.27 -15.52 9.72
CA THR A 15 -23.21 -14.39 9.74
C THR A 15 -22.76 -13.25 10.65
N VAL A 16 -22.08 -13.55 11.76
CA VAL A 16 -21.51 -12.52 12.65
C VAL A 16 -20.33 -11.81 12.00
N VAL A 17 -19.50 -12.53 11.23
CA VAL A 17 -18.40 -11.93 10.45
C VAL A 17 -18.91 -11.00 9.33
N GLN A 18 -20.02 -11.36 8.67
CA GLN A 18 -20.63 -10.52 7.63
C GLN A 18 -21.23 -9.22 8.21
N ALA A 19 -21.81 -9.26 9.42
CA ALA A 19 -22.34 -8.08 10.10
C ALA A 19 -21.24 -7.14 10.63
N GLN A 20 -20.07 -7.67 10.99
CA GLN A 20 -18.90 -6.89 11.42
C GLN A 20 -18.10 -6.30 10.24
N ALA A 21 -18.31 -6.78 9.01
CA ALA A 21 -17.58 -6.29 7.83
C ALA A 21 -18.00 -4.87 7.39
N GLN A 22 -19.14 -4.35 7.86
CA GLN A 22 -19.62 -3.01 7.51
C GLN A 22 -19.19 -1.91 8.50
N THR A 23 -18.85 -2.25 9.74
CA THR A 23 -18.39 -1.28 10.74
C THR A 23 -16.91 -1.51 11.01
N ASP A 24 -16.05 -0.79 10.29
CA ASP A 24 -14.61 -0.81 10.52
C ASP A 24 -14.33 -0.47 12.00
N PRO A 25 -13.83 -1.42 12.82
CA PRO A 25 -13.65 -1.22 14.25
C PRO A 25 -12.65 -0.11 14.55
N THR A 26 -11.73 0.17 13.62
CA THR A 26 -10.78 1.28 13.74
C THR A 26 -11.47 2.62 13.52
N LEU A 27 -12.33 2.73 12.50
CA LEU A 27 -13.14 3.92 12.25
C LEU A 27 -14.11 4.20 13.41
N ALA A 28 -14.78 3.16 13.93
CA ALA A 28 -15.68 3.27 15.07
C ALA A 28 -14.95 3.74 16.34
N GLY A 29 -13.77 3.18 16.64
CA GLY A 29 -12.94 3.61 17.76
C GLY A 29 -12.49 5.07 17.65
N MET A 30 -12.16 5.52 16.44
CA MET A 30 -11.79 6.91 16.16
C MET A 30 -12.96 7.86 16.37
N ILE A 31 -14.15 7.51 15.87
CA ILE A 31 -15.38 8.31 16.05
C ILE A 31 -15.72 8.48 17.53
N VAL A 32 -15.60 7.42 18.34
CA VAL A 32 -15.87 7.50 19.79
C VAL A 32 -14.88 8.44 20.48
N ALA A 33 -13.58 8.29 20.21
CA ALA A 33 -12.56 9.17 20.76
C ALA A 33 -12.78 10.65 20.37
N TYR A 34 -13.29 10.91 19.18
CA TYR A 34 -13.70 12.26 18.77
C TYR A 34 -14.90 12.78 19.52
N THR A 35 -15.95 11.97 19.66
CA THR A 35 -17.18 12.43 20.32
C THR A 35 -16.94 12.85 21.76
N ASP A 36 -16.04 12.18 22.47
CA ASP A 36 -15.68 12.55 23.83
C ASP A 36 -14.87 13.86 23.88
N LYS A 37 -13.86 14.00 23.00
CA LYS A 37 -13.07 15.25 22.93
C LYS A 37 -13.89 16.44 22.45
N ALA A 38 -14.80 16.25 21.50
CA ALA A 38 -15.69 17.31 21.02
C ALA A 38 -16.61 17.81 22.14
N LYS A 39 -17.11 16.93 23.00
CA LYS A 39 -17.91 17.32 24.18
C LYS A 39 -17.10 18.16 25.16
N ASP A 40 -15.85 17.80 25.41
CA ASP A 40 -14.98 18.54 26.33
C ASP A 40 -14.62 19.93 25.78
N GLN A 41 -14.33 20.03 24.47
CA GLN A 41 -14.12 21.32 23.79
C GLN A 41 -15.38 22.20 23.82
N PHE A 42 -16.57 21.62 23.63
CA PHE A 42 -17.83 22.37 23.70
C PHE A 42 -18.06 22.98 25.10
N LYS A 43 -17.82 22.20 26.16
CA LYS A 43 -17.93 22.70 27.54
C LYS A 43 -16.91 23.79 27.85
N ALA A 44 -15.69 23.66 27.33
CA ALA A 44 -14.68 24.70 27.44
C ALA A 44 -15.13 25.98 26.71
N GLN A 45 -15.64 25.84 25.48
CA GLN A 45 -16.12 26.95 24.66
C GLN A 45 -17.29 27.68 25.32
N GLU A 46 -18.23 26.96 25.91
CA GLU A 46 -19.33 27.52 26.69
C GLU A 46 -18.82 28.33 27.90
N LYS A 47 -17.85 27.78 28.64
CA LYS A 47 -17.23 28.47 29.79
C LYS A 47 -16.52 29.76 29.39
N THR A 48 -15.84 29.77 28.23
CA THR A 48 -15.18 30.97 27.72
C THR A 48 -16.15 31.99 27.14
N MET A 49 -17.22 31.54 26.49
CA MET A 49 -18.29 32.44 26.04
C MET A 49 -18.93 33.15 27.24
N MET A 50 -19.12 32.44 28.36
CA MET A 50 -19.58 33.01 29.62
C MET A 50 -18.61 34.05 30.20
N MET A 51 -17.29 33.79 30.17
CA MET A 51 -16.26 34.77 30.60
C MET A 51 -16.17 35.99 29.68
N GLN A 52 -16.44 35.84 28.39
CA GLN A 52 -16.46 36.97 27.45
C GLN A 52 -17.70 37.87 27.60
N THR A 53 -18.80 37.35 28.14
CA THR A 53 -20.03 38.14 28.39
C THR A 53 -19.95 39.04 29.62
N THR A 54 -18.99 38.81 30.54
CA THR A 54 -18.69 39.71 31.65
C THR A 54 -17.75 40.83 31.19
N GLY A 55 -18.30 42.01 30.95
CA GLY A 55 -17.59 43.11 30.27
C GLY A 55 -16.43 43.76 31.02
N HIS A 56 -15.42 44.14 30.22
CA HIS A 56 -14.49 45.27 30.39
C HIS A 56 -13.57 45.33 31.62
N LEU A 57 -12.89 44.24 31.95
CA LEU A 57 -11.48 44.27 32.40
C LEU A 57 -10.94 42.84 32.26
N TRP A 58 -10.09 42.58 31.26
CA TRP A 58 -9.49 41.25 31.12
C TRP A 58 -8.58 40.99 32.32
N ILE A 59 -9.05 40.17 33.26
CA ILE A 59 -8.22 39.68 34.36
C ILE A 59 -7.20 38.71 33.77
N ARG A 60 -5.97 38.66 34.30
CA ARG A 60 -4.91 37.75 33.79
C ARG A 60 -5.40 36.31 33.69
N GLU A 61 -6.24 35.89 34.63
CA GLU A 61 -6.87 34.57 34.66
C GLU A 61 -7.81 34.30 33.47
N GLU A 62 -8.54 35.30 32.98
CA GLU A 62 -9.41 35.16 31.80
C GLU A 62 -8.61 35.14 30.49
N VAL A 63 -7.49 35.87 30.44
CA VAL A 63 -6.55 35.81 29.31
C VAL A 63 -5.83 34.46 29.27
N GLU A 64 -5.42 33.94 30.42
CA GLU A 64 -4.84 32.60 30.54
C GLU A 64 -5.88 31.52 30.17
N ALA A 65 -7.12 31.62 30.63
CA ALA A 65 -8.18 30.68 30.27
C ALA A 65 -8.51 30.70 28.76
N THR A 66 -8.54 31.87 28.12
CA THR A 66 -8.79 31.98 26.68
C THR A 66 -7.62 31.47 25.84
N THR A 67 -6.38 31.72 26.26
CA THR A 67 -5.19 31.18 25.58
C THR A 67 -5.06 29.67 25.74
N ASP A 68 -5.38 29.12 26.92
CA ASP A 68 -5.43 27.67 27.14
C ASP A 68 -6.51 27.00 26.28
N LEU A 69 -7.67 27.64 26.11
CA LEU A 69 -8.70 27.10 25.22
C LEU A 69 -8.26 27.15 23.76
N GLN A 70 -7.66 28.24 23.31
CA GLN A 70 -7.08 28.31 21.96
C GLN A 70 -6.05 27.20 21.72
N ARG A 71 -5.25 26.88 22.73
CA ARG A 71 -4.28 25.76 22.67
C ARG A 71 -4.98 24.42 22.56
N GLN A 72 -5.98 24.15 23.40
CA GLN A 72 -6.77 22.92 23.36
C GLN A 72 -7.51 22.74 22.03
N TYR A 73 -8.04 23.82 21.48
CA TYR A 73 -8.72 23.81 20.19
C TYR A 73 -7.75 23.51 19.04
N ASN A 74 -6.55 24.09 19.05
CA ASN A 74 -5.50 23.76 18.07
C ASN A 74 -5.06 22.29 18.19
N GLU A 75 -4.88 21.78 19.41
CA GLU A 75 -4.56 20.36 19.63
C GLU A 75 -5.68 19.44 19.09
N TYR A 76 -6.95 19.83 19.25
CA TYR A 76 -8.09 19.11 18.65
C TYR A 76 -8.03 19.10 17.11
N LEU A 77 -7.74 20.25 16.48
CA LEU A 77 -7.64 20.33 15.02
C LEU A 77 -6.44 19.54 14.46
N ASP A 78 -5.31 19.54 15.16
CA ASP A 78 -4.15 18.74 14.77
C ASP A 78 -4.47 17.23 14.85
N LEU A 79 -5.12 16.79 15.92
CA LEU A 79 -5.63 15.41 16.03
C LEU A 79 -6.65 15.07 14.94
N PHE A 80 -7.48 16.03 14.53
CA PHE A 80 -8.41 15.86 13.41
C PHE A 80 -7.69 15.57 12.10
N ARG A 81 -6.67 16.38 11.79
CA ARG A 81 -5.84 16.21 10.60
C ARG A 81 -5.12 14.86 10.60
N ASP A 82 -4.56 14.46 11.74
CA ASP A 82 -3.76 13.22 11.82
C ASP A 82 -4.59 11.97 11.54
N ILE A 83 -5.81 11.91 12.04
CA ILE A 83 -6.73 10.78 11.82
C ILE A 83 -7.21 10.71 10.38
N ILE A 84 -7.53 11.85 9.74
CA ILE A 84 -7.86 11.85 8.31
C ILE A 84 -6.65 11.34 7.51
N CYS A 85 -5.43 11.77 7.86
CA CYS A 85 -4.22 11.27 7.23
C CYS A 85 -4.05 9.76 7.41
N TYR A 86 -4.31 9.22 8.61
CA TYR A 86 -4.27 7.77 8.84
C TYR A 86 -5.32 7.03 8.04
N ALA A 87 -6.57 7.50 7.98
CA ALA A 87 -7.61 6.91 7.17
C ALA A 87 -7.24 6.90 5.68
N ALA A 88 -6.70 8.01 5.17
CA ALA A 88 -6.22 8.13 3.80
C ALA A 88 -5.05 7.16 3.50
N GLN A 89 -4.16 6.97 4.47
CA GLN A 89 -3.03 6.03 4.35
C GLN A 89 -3.51 4.57 4.35
N ILE A 90 -4.46 4.21 5.21
CA ILE A 90 -5.08 2.87 5.26
C ILE A 90 -5.78 2.57 3.92
N TYR A 91 -6.60 3.50 3.43
CA TYR A 91 -7.24 3.37 2.13
C TYR A 91 -6.20 3.25 1.00
N GLY A 92 -5.15 4.07 1.06
CA GLY A 92 -4.03 4.03 0.14
C GLY A 92 -3.32 2.67 0.13
N PHE A 93 -3.25 1.97 1.26
CA PHE A 93 -2.70 0.63 1.36
C PHE A 93 -3.62 -0.41 0.71
N TYR A 94 -4.91 -0.41 1.03
CA TYR A 94 -5.90 -1.31 0.41
C TYR A 94 -5.92 -1.17 -1.11
N HIS A 95 -5.85 0.06 -1.62
CA HIS A 95 -5.80 0.32 -3.06
C HIS A 95 -4.57 -0.29 -3.74
N GLU A 96 -3.39 -0.20 -3.13
CA GLU A 96 -2.17 -0.78 -3.69
C GLU A 96 -2.17 -2.30 -3.63
N VAL A 97 -2.75 -2.91 -2.59
CA VAL A 97 -2.94 -4.35 -2.47
C VAL A 97 -3.95 -4.87 -3.51
N GLY A 98 -5.06 -4.15 -3.71
CA GLY A 98 -6.03 -4.48 -4.76
C GLY A 98 -5.39 -4.48 -6.15
N LYS A 99 -4.65 -3.41 -6.48
CA LYS A 99 -3.87 -3.34 -7.72
C LYS A 99 -2.86 -4.48 -7.88
N LEU A 100 -2.18 -4.86 -6.79
CA LEU A 100 -1.24 -5.97 -6.80
C LEU A 100 -1.93 -7.27 -7.20
N SER A 101 -3.10 -7.55 -6.60
CA SER A 101 -3.92 -8.71 -6.92
C SER A 101 -4.35 -8.71 -8.40
N ASP A 102 -4.82 -7.58 -8.92
CA ASP A 102 -5.25 -7.45 -10.31
C ASP A 102 -4.10 -7.71 -11.29
N VAL A 103 -2.94 -7.09 -11.05
CA VAL A 103 -1.74 -7.27 -11.88
C VAL A 103 -1.25 -8.71 -11.84
N MET A 104 -1.30 -9.36 -10.67
CA MET A 104 -0.93 -10.76 -10.54
C MET A 104 -1.91 -11.67 -11.30
N GLY A 105 -3.20 -11.35 -11.27
CA GLY A 105 -4.22 -12.02 -12.08
C GLY A 105 -3.96 -11.89 -13.58
N GLU A 106 -3.62 -10.68 -14.05
CA GLU A 106 -3.25 -10.44 -15.45
C GLU A 106 -1.98 -11.20 -15.85
N LEU A 107 -0.95 -11.20 -15.00
CA LEU A 107 0.27 -11.97 -15.23
C LEU A 107 -0.04 -13.47 -15.35
N ASN A 108 -0.88 -14.01 -14.46
CA ASN A 108 -1.25 -15.42 -14.50
C ASN A 108 -2.02 -15.77 -15.80
N LYS A 109 -2.92 -14.88 -16.25
CA LYS A 109 -3.58 -15.03 -17.56
C LYS A 109 -2.56 -15.05 -18.71
N GLN A 110 -1.60 -14.13 -18.70
CA GLN A 110 -0.54 -14.08 -19.72
C GLN A 110 0.36 -15.32 -19.68
N LEU A 111 0.66 -15.87 -18.50
CA LEU A 111 1.41 -17.12 -18.37
C LEU A 111 0.66 -18.32 -18.96
N ARG A 112 -0.68 -18.35 -18.82
CA ARG A 112 -1.52 -19.40 -19.43
C ARG A 112 -1.60 -19.28 -20.95
N GLU A 113 -1.67 -18.06 -21.47
CA GLU A 113 -1.77 -17.81 -22.92
C GLU A 113 -0.41 -17.92 -23.62
N ASN A 114 0.67 -17.45 -22.99
CA ASN A 114 2.02 -17.42 -23.54
C ASN A 114 3.06 -17.90 -22.52
N GLY A 115 2.97 -19.16 -22.12
CA GLY A 115 3.92 -19.78 -21.19
C GLY A 115 5.36 -19.81 -21.72
N GLN A 116 5.55 -19.86 -23.04
CA GLN A 116 6.87 -19.81 -23.68
C GLN A 116 7.59 -18.48 -23.41
N GLY A 117 6.85 -17.37 -23.39
CA GLY A 117 7.39 -16.05 -23.07
C GLY A 117 7.98 -15.99 -21.65
N ALA A 118 7.42 -16.72 -20.69
CA ALA A 118 7.94 -16.77 -19.32
C ALA A 118 9.36 -17.33 -19.26
N PHE A 119 9.57 -18.45 -19.94
CA PHE A 119 10.88 -19.09 -20.08
C PHE A 119 11.84 -18.21 -20.88
N ALA A 120 11.36 -17.55 -21.94
CA ALA A 120 12.17 -16.62 -22.71
C ALA A 120 12.70 -15.45 -21.85
N VAL A 121 11.87 -14.86 -20.99
CA VAL A 121 12.31 -13.82 -20.03
C VAL A 121 13.33 -14.37 -19.05
N ALA A 122 13.12 -15.59 -18.53
CA ALA A 122 13.97 -16.19 -17.51
C ALA A 122 15.37 -16.55 -18.06
N LEU A 123 15.45 -17.01 -19.30
CA LEU A 123 16.71 -17.40 -19.95
C LEU A 123 17.53 -16.20 -20.44
N THR A 124 16.90 -15.03 -20.65
CA THR A 124 17.62 -13.80 -20.97
C THR A 124 18.30 -13.22 -19.71
N PRO A 125 19.64 -13.13 -19.62
CA PRO A 125 20.34 -12.66 -18.42
C PRO A 125 19.91 -11.27 -17.95
N ARG A 126 19.69 -10.34 -18.90
CA ARG A 126 19.31 -8.95 -18.61
C ARG A 126 17.87 -8.80 -18.13
N ARG A 127 16.95 -9.65 -18.61
CA ARG A 127 15.51 -9.60 -18.31
C ARG A 127 15.17 -10.44 -17.09
N ASN A 128 15.97 -11.47 -16.79
CA ASN A 128 15.87 -12.27 -15.57
C ASN A 128 16.11 -11.43 -14.30
N GLN A 129 16.77 -10.28 -14.39
CA GLN A 129 16.91 -9.37 -13.26
C GLN A 129 15.54 -8.94 -12.69
N ILE A 130 14.50 -8.85 -13.53
CA ILE A 130 13.14 -8.51 -13.08
C ILE A 130 12.59 -9.57 -12.11
N TYR A 131 12.85 -10.86 -12.36
CA TYR A 131 12.43 -11.92 -11.44
C TYR A 131 13.16 -11.83 -10.11
N ARG A 132 14.48 -11.63 -10.13
CA ARG A 132 15.30 -11.49 -8.90
C ARG A 132 14.84 -10.32 -8.06
N ASP A 133 14.65 -9.18 -8.70
CA ASP A 133 14.14 -7.95 -8.09
C ASP A 133 12.76 -8.13 -7.45
N LEU A 134 11.88 -8.90 -8.10
CA LEU A 134 10.54 -9.19 -7.58
C LEU A 134 10.60 -10.12 -6.38
N ILE A 135 11.42 -11.18 -6.44
CA ILE A 135 11.59 -12.12 -5.33
C ILE A 135 12.17 -11.39 -4.11
N LEU A 136 13.28 -10.67 -4.29
CA LEU A 136 13.90 -9.90 -3.20
C LEU A 136 12.94 -8.85 -2.63
N GLY A 137 12.28 -8.06 -3.49
CA GLY A 137 11.32 -7.07 -3.04
C GLY A 137 10.11 -7.67 -2.31
N SER A 138 9.64 -8.85 -2.74
CA SER A 138 8.54 -9.54 -2.05
C SER A 138 8.95 -10.04 -0.66
N VAL A 139 10.19 -10.55 -0.53
CA VAL A 139 10.74 -10.98 0.77
C VAL A 139 10.88 -9.80 1.72
N GLU A 140 11.36 -8.64 1.23
CA GLU A 140 11.45 -7.42 2.03
C GLU A 140 10.07 -6.99 2.56
N ILE A 141 9.05 -6.96 1.70
CA ILE A 141 7.68 -6.58 2.10
C ILE A 141 7.13 -7.56 3.15
N VAL A 142 7.28 -8.87 2.94
CA VAL A 142 6.84 -9.89 3.90
C VAL A 142 7.61 -9.76 5.21
N ASN A 143 8.89 -9.41 5.16
CA ASN A 143 9.69 -9.21 6.36
C ASN A 143 9.26 -7.97 7.16
N ASP A 144 8.94 -6.85 6.50
CA ASP A 144 8.37 -5.66 7.15
C ASP A 144 7.02 -5.98 7.82
N ILE A 145 6.14 -6.71 7.12
CA ILE A 145 4.84 -7.15 7.68
C ILE A 145 5.07 -8.06 8.89
N ARG A 146 6.00 -9.02 8.80
CA ARG A 146 6.35 -9.90 9.92
C ARG A 146 6.88 -9.09 11.10
N GLN A 147 7.74 -8.09 10.85
CA GLN A 147 8.28 -7.22 11.88
C GLN A 147 7.16 -6.47 12.62
N VAL A 148 6.14 -5.98 11.91
CA VAL A 148 5.00 -5.26 12.53
C VAL A 148 4.03 -6.20 13.25
N CYS A 149 3.66 -7.32 12.62
CA CYS A 149 2.52 -8.14 13.06
C CYS A 149 2.91 -9.35 13.91
N LEU A 150 4.09 -9.92 13.71
CA LEU A 150 4.47 -11.24 14.26
C LEU A 150 5.71 -11.19 15.15
N SER A 151 6.50 -10.11 15.10
CA SER A 151 7.66 -9.97 15.96
C SER A 151 7.24 -9.48 17.35
N ASN A 152 7.71 -10.15 18.41
CA ASN A 152 7.58 -9.68 19.79
C ASN A 152 8.56 -8.56 20.13
N THR A 153 9.04 -7.84 19.11
CA THR A 153 9.98 -6.74 19.28
C THR A 153 9.25 -5.59 19.95
N LYS A 154 9.77 -5.14 21.11
CA LYS A 154 9.26 -3.92 21.74
C LYS A 154 9.52 -2.74 20.79
N MET A 155 8.44 -2.15 20.29
CA MET A 155 8.47 -0.95 19.44
C MET A 155 7.48 0.08 19.98
N THR A 156 7.81 1.36 19.82
CA THR A 156 6.87 2.45 20.09
C THR A 156 5.79 2.51 19.01
N GLU A 157 4.64 3.11 19.33
CA GLU A 157 3.54 3.28 18.36
C GLU A 157 3.99 4.04 17.12
N LYS A 158 4.80 5.10 17.31
CA LYS A 158 5.41 5.87 16.22
C LYS A 158 6.28 5.00 15.31
N GLN A 159 7.16 4.16 15.87
CA GLN A 159 8.00 3.25 15.09
C GLN A 159 7.15 2.23 14.30
N ARG A 160 6.08 1.72 14.90
CA ARG A 160 5.16 0.78 14.25
C ARG A 160 4.48 1.43 13.05
N ILE A 161 3.99 2.67 13.23
CA ILE A 161 3.35 3.44 12.16
C ILE A 161 4.36 3.72 11.03
N GLU A 162 5.59 4.15 11.35
CA GLU A 162 6.62 4.39 10.34
C GLU A 162 6.91 3.16 9.48
N ILE A 163 7.00 1.97 10.10
CA ILE A 163 7.22 0.71 9.34
C ILE A 163 6.02 0.40 8.46
N VAL A 164 4.78 0.53 8.96
CA VAL A 164 3.56 0.30 8.17
C VAL A 164 3.51 1.24 6.96
N LEU A 165 3.90 2.51 7.16
CA LEU A 165 3.93 3.50 6.08
C LEU A 165 5.03 3.22 5.07
N ALA A 166 6.15 2.63 5.48
CA ALA A 166 7.23 2.21 4.59
C ALA A 166 6.82 1.05 3.64
N ILE A 167 5.80 0.26 3.98
CA ILE A 167 5.35 -0.86 3.14
C ILE A 167 4.67 -0.36 1.85
N ARG A 168 3.86 0.71 1.93
CA ARG A 168 3.10 1.23 0.79
C ARG A 168 3.97 1.59 -0.44
N PRO A 169 5.07 2.37 -0.33
CA PRO A 169 5.92 2.65 -1.49
C PRO A 169 6.62 1.40 -2.04
N LYS A 170 6.94 0.41 -1.18
CA LYS A 170 7.48 -0.88 -1.63
C LYS A 170 6.45 -1.65 -2.47
N LEU A 171 5.19 -1.68 -2.05
CA LEU A 171 4.08 -2.26 -2.83
C LEU A 171 3.92 -1.57 -4.20
N GLN A 172 4.01 -0.23 -4.25
CA GLN A 172 3.94 0.51 -5.52
C GLN A 172 5.06 0.15 -6.49
N VAL A 173 6.30 0.01 -5.99
CA VAL A 173 7.44 -0.42 -6.80
C VAL A 173 7.23 -1.86 -7.29
N MET A 174 6.76 -2.74 -6.42
CA MET A 174 6.46 -4.13 -6.78
C MET A 174 5.37 -4.22 -7.86
N ASN A 175 4.29 -3.45 -7.75
CA ASN A 175 3.22 -3.34 -8.76
C ASN A 175 3.79 -2.95 -10.13
N LYS A 176 4.62 -1.91 -10.20
CA LYS A 176 5.26 -1.48 -11.45
C LYS A 176 6.18 -2.56 -12.03
N LYS A 177 6.95 -3.26 -11.19
CA LYS A 177 7.84 -4.35 -11.62
C LYS A 177 7.06 -5.56 -12.14
N LEU A 178 5.95 -5.93 -11.49
CA LEU A 178 5.07 -7.02 -11.96
C LEU A 178 4.41 -6.69 -13.30
N GLN A 179 3.91 -5.47 -13.49
CA GLN A 179 3.40 -5.03 -14.79
C GLN A 179 4.48 -5.08 -15.88
N ARG A 180 5.71 -4.67 -15.55
CA ARG A 180 6.85 -4.78 -16.46
C ARG A 180 7.17 -6.23 -16.80
N LEU A 181 7.09 -7.12 -15.81
CA LEU A 181 7.26 -8.55 -16.02
C LEU A 181 6.19 -9.10 -16.96
N GLY A 182 4.90 -8.82 -16.73
CA GLY A 182 3.83 -9.26 -17.61
C GLY A 182 4.05 -8.82 -19.06
N ARG A 183 4.37 -7.54 -19.27
CA ARG A 183 4.72 -7.04 -20.62
C ARG A 183 5.93 -7.77 -21.20
N ALA A 184 6.96 -8.05 -20.41
CA ALA A 184 8.11 -8.81 -20.87
C ALA A 184 7.70 -10.24 -21.28
N VAL A 185 6.91 -10.93 -20.47
CA VAL A 185 6.39 -12.27 -20.80
C VAL A 185 5.58 -12.23 -22.08
N LYS A 186 4.69 -11.25 -22.25
CA LYS A 186 3.84 -11.12 -23.43
C LYS A 186 4.63 -10.91 -24.73
N TYR A 187 5.65 -10.05 -24.72
CA TYR A 187 6.33 -9.60 -25.93
C TYR A 187 7.71 -10.21 -26.17
N THR A 188 8.14 -11.14 -25.32
CA THR A 188 9.41 -11.84 -25.53
C THR A 188 9.17 -13.26 -25.99
N SER A 189 10.07 -13.71 -26.85
CA SER A 189 10.00 -15.04 -27.43
C SER A 189 11.37 -15.68 -27.48
N PHE A 190 11.42 -16.99 -27.68
CA PHE A 190 12.69 -17.70 -27.86
C PHE A 190 13.52 -17.17 -29.05
N GLY A 191 12.87 -16.64 -30.09
CA GLY A 191 13.58 -15.95 -31.17
C GLY A 191 14.32 -14.69 -30.69
N ASP A 192 13.80 -13.97 -29.69
CA ASP A 192 14.52 -12.85 -29.06
C ASP A 192 15.71 -13.34 -28.23
N VAL A 193 15.54 -14.45 -27.50
CA VAL A 193 16.61 -15.06 -26.71
C VAL A 193 17.75 -15.51 -27.62
N TRP A 194 17.43 -16.21 -28.71
CA TRP A 194 18.41 -16.67 -29.68
C TRP A 194 19.19 -15.51 -30.31
N ARG A 195 18.49 -14.43 -30.70
CA ARG A 195 19.14 -13.22 -31.23
C ARG A 195 20.06 -12.57 -30.21
N GLU A 196 19.68 -12.52 -28.94
CA GLU A 196 20.52 -11.93 -27.89
C GLU A 196 21.78 -12.77 -27.64
N ILE A 197 21.69 -14.10 -27.71
CA ILE A 197 22.86 -14.99 -27.63
C ILE A 197 23.77 -14.80 -28.85
N ASP A 198 23.22 -14.78 -30.07
CA ASP A 198 23.98 -14.58 -31.32
C ASP A 198 24.59 -13.16 -31.44
N GLU A 199 23.98 -12.15 -30.83
CA GLU A 199 24.53 -10.79 -30.77
C GLU A 199 25.60 -10.66 -29.69
N GLY A 200 25.48 -11.39 -28.57
CA GLY A 200 26.45 -11.39 -27.47
C GLY A 200 27.76 -12.11 -27.78
N THR A 201 27.78 -13.01 -28.77
CA THR A 201 28.99 -13.69 -29.25
C THR A 201 29.84 -12.85 -30.21
N ARG A 202 29.34 -11.69 -30.65
CA ARG A 202 30.05 -10.79 -31.59
C ARG A 202 30.95 -9.82 -30.83
N PRO A 203 32.18 -9.56 -31.32
CA PRO A 203 33.09 -8.61 -30.68
C PRO A 203 32.54 -7.18 -30.68
N LYS A 204 33.07 -6.36 -29.76
CA LYS A 204 32.57 -5.04 -29.32
C LYS A 204 31.92 -4.22 -30.45
N VAL A 205 30.61 -4.08 -30.33
CA VAL A 205 29.69 -3.56 -31.36
C VAL A 205 29.75 -2.02 -31.43
N ASP A 206 29.89 -1.48 -32.64
CA ASP A 206 29.72 -0.05 -32.90
C ASP A 206 28.28 0.40 -32.64
N LYS A 207 28.07 1.65 -32.22
CA LYS A 207 26.72 2.18 -31.92
C LYS A 207 25.73 2.02 -33.10
N SER A 208 26.25 2.06 -34.32
CA SER A 208 25.48 1.85 -35.57
C SER A 208 24.89 0.44 -35.67
N ASP A 209 25.64 -0.58 -35.23
CA ASP A 209 25.23 -1.98 -35.30
C ASP A 209 24.22 -2.33 -34.20
N VAL A 210 24.33 -1.70 -33.03
CA VAL A 210 23.28 -1.76 -31.99
C VAL A 210 21.96 -1.17 -32.52
N ALA A 211 22.02 -0.03 -33.21
CA ALA A 211 20.82 0.58 -33.79
C ALA A 211 20.18 -0.32 -34.88
N LYS A 212 20.99 -0.91 -35.76
CA LYS A 212 20.52 -1.87 -36.78
C LYS A 212 19.93 -3.15 -36.14
N ALA A 213 20.52 -3.65 -35.07
CA ALA A 213 19.99 -4.78 -34.30
C ALA A 213 18.61 -4.46 -33.70
N CYS A 214 18.47 -3.32 -33.02
CA CYS A 214 17.19 -2.85 -32.49
C CYS A 214 16.12 -2.70 -33.60
N MET A 215 16.49 -2.14 -34.75
CA MET A 215 15.59 -1.98 -35.90
C MET A 215 15.16 -3.33 -36.48
N ARG A 216 16.07 -4.30 -36.60
CA ARG A 216 15.73 -5.68 -37.02
C ARG A 216 14.75 -6.32 -36.06
N ARG A 217 14.95 -6.16 -34.74
CA ARG A 217 14.04 -6.68 -33.71
C ARG A 217 12.66 -6.06 -33.79
N TRP A 218 12.58 -4.74 -33.97
CA TRP A 218 11.31 -4.03 -34.12
C TRP A 218 10.52 -4.51 -35.35
N LYS A 219 11.19 -4.61 -36.51
CA LYS A 219 10.56 -5.13 -37.74
C LYS A 219 10.08 -6.57 -37.60
N ALA A 220 10.81 -7.42 -36.89
CA ALA A 220 10.41 -8.81 -36.64
C ALA A 220 9.17 -8.88 -35.74
N ASN A 221 9.09 -8.04 -34.70
CA ASN A 221 7.94 -8.00 -33.80
C ASN A 221 6.69 -7.41 -34.46
N GLY A 222 6.82 -6.53 -35.45
CA GLY A 222 5.67 -5.98 -36.20
C GLY A 222 5.03 -6.95 -37.20
N LYS A 223 5.66 -8.09 -37.49
CA LYS A 223 5.11 -9.14 -38.37
C LYS A 223 4.34 -10.22 -37.61
N ARG A 224 4.16 -10.04 -36.29
CA ARG A 224 3.67 -11.03 -35.34
C ARG A 224 2.38 -10.56 -34.71
#